data_AF-A0A401UTZ7-F1
#
_entry.id   AF-A0A401UTZ7-F1
#
_cell.length_a   1.000
_cell.length_b   1.000
_cell.length_c   1.000
_cell.angle_alpha   90.00
_cell.angle_beta   90.00
_cell.angle_gamma   90.00
#
_symmetry.space_group_name_H-M   'P 1'
#
loop_
_entity.id
_entity.type
_entity.pdbx_description
1 polymer ?
#
loop_
_entity_poly.entity_id
_entity_poly.type
_entity_poly.pdbx_seq_one_letter_code
_entity_poly.pdbx_strand_id
1 'polypeptide(L)'
;MSIYFLLLLIMAVLLYGGIISSLTYAPKKIKIISGIVLSLMTFRYAALIILFTIKNQSYLYLLKPLVYANLLCIPICGILSVLIFSRNNKIKLKKNLFACSMIGIAYFIVIYKSSANIDISNNYGYTMELQLEFYCYIVLLIINSIFFIKGIKLYNKIYANKLGALLIMIASSITLLSVVITTINSNFPMILLGDIAWIATIDYGLIKFKR
;
A
#
# COMPACT_ATOMS: atom_id res chain seq x y z
N MET A 1 -21.67 1.91 -6.62
CA MET A 1 -21.10 3.24 -6.92
C MET A 1 -20.70 4.03 -5.66
N SER A 2 -21.58 4.22 -4.67
CA SER A 2 -21.33 5.12 -3.51
C SER A 2 -20.16 4.73 -2.59
N ILE A 3 -19.95 3.43 -2.34
CA ILE A 3 -18.90 2.95 -1.42
C ILE A 3 -17.49 3.15 -2.01
N TYR A 4 -17.33 2.96 -3.33
CA TYR A 4 -16.04 3.13 -4.00
C TYR A 4 -15.53 4.58 -3.91
N PHE A 5 -16.41 5.54 -4.18
CA PHE A 5 -16.08 6.96 -4.08
C PHE A 5 -15.74 7.36 -2.64
N LEU A 6 -16.48 6.83 -1.66
CA LEU A 6 -16.20 7.04 -0.25
C LEU A 6 -14.81 6.51 0.14
N LEU A 7 -14.40 5.34 -0.35
CA LEU A 7 -13.06 4.79 -0.12
C LEU A 7 -11.95 5.66 -0.73
N LEU A 8 -12.16 6.18 -1.96
CA LEU A 8 -11.22 7.09 -2.59
C LEU A 8 -11.07 8.39 -1.79
N LEU A 9 -12.17 8.94 -1.28
CA LEU A 9 -12.17 10.17 -0.48
C LEU A 9 -11.48 9.96 0.88
N ILE A 10 -11.78 8.86 1.58
CA ILE A 10 -11.08 8.49 2.82
C ILE A 10 -9.57 8.41 2.58
N MET A 11 -9.16 7.76 1.48
CA MET A 11 -7.75 7.68 1.16
C MET A 11 -7.13 9.05 0.89
N ALA A 12 -7.81 9.93 0.16
CA ALA A 12 -7.30 11.27 -0.11
C ALA A 12 -7.02 12.05 1.18
N VAL A 13 -7.91 11.95 2.16
CA VAL A 13 -7.74 12.57 3.48
C VAL A 13 -6.57 11.96 4.25
N LEU A 14 -6.44 10.63 4.27
CA LEU A 14 -5.32 9.95 4.91
C LEU A 14 -3.98 10.34 4.28
N LEU A 15 -3.88 10.29 2.95
CA LEU A 15 -2.67 10.68 2.22
C LEU A 15 -2.26 12.12 2.50
N TYR A 16 -3.21 13.05 2.53
CA TYR A 16 -2.94 14.44 2.91
C TYR A 16 -2.35 14.55 4.32
N GLY A 17 -2.98 13.89 5.31
CA GLY A 17 -2.50 13.88 6.69
C GLY A 17 -1.12 13.22 6.85
N GLY A 18 -0.89 12.10 6.15
CA GLY A 18 0.36 11.38 6.11
C GLY A 18 1.50 12.19 5.50
N ILE A 19 1.26 12.87 4.38
CA ILE A 19 2.27 13.70 3.70
C ILE A 19 2.71 14.84 4.62
N ILE A 20 1.76 15.54 5.23
CA ILE A 20 2.08 16.63 6.17
C ILE A 20 2.89 16.08 7.33
N SER A 21 2.42 15.00 7.97
CA SER A 21 3.09 14.40 9.13
C SER A 21 4.51 13.92 8.80
N SER A 22 4.69 13.36 7.60
CA SER A 22 5.99 12.97 7.05
C SER A 22 6.92 14.18 6.91
N LEU A 23 6.44 15.28 6.31
CA LEU A 23 7.22 16.48 6.06
C LEU A 23 7.57 17.25 7.34
N THR A 24 6.69 17.29 8.32
CA THR A 24 6.88 18.09 9.54
C THR A 24 7.62 17.33 10.64
N TYR A 25 7.28 16.06 10.90
CA TYR A 25 7.71 15.37 12.12
C TYR A 25 8.74 14.27 11.89
N ALA A 26 8.78 13.66 10.69
CA ALA A 26 9.63 12.50 10.47
C ALA A 26 11.13 12.86 10.43
N PRO A 27 12.01 12.04 11.02
CA PRO A 27 13.46 12.22 10.89
C PRO A 27 13.88 12.02 9.43
N LYS A 28 14.95 12.71 9.00
CA LYS A 28 15.41 12.77 7.58
C LYS A 28 15.37 11.41 6.85
N LYS A 29 15.81 10.33 7.51
CA LYS A 29 15.89 8.99 6.92
C LYS A 29 14.50 8.34 6.70
N ILE A 30 13.57 8.54 7.63
CA ILE A 30 12.19 8.02 7.50
C ILE A 30 11.42 8.89 6.51
N LYS A 31 11.61 10.21 6.58
CA LYS A 31 10.97 11.21 5.71
C LYS A 31 11.11 10.89 4.22
N ILE A 32 12.30 10.46 3.78
CA ILE A 32 12.54 10.10 2.38
C ILE A 32 11.68 8.88 1.99
N ILE A 33 11.72 7.81 2.77
CA ILE A 33 11.00 6.57 2.45
C ILE A 33 9.49 6.80 2.53
N SER A 34 9.00 7.45 3.60
CA SER A 34 7.57 7.76 3.75
C SER A 34 7.09 8.71 2.67
N GLY A 35 7.88 9.73 2.30
CA GLY A 35 7.55 10.66 1.23
C GLY A 35 7.38 9.95 -0.13
N ILE A 36 8.29 9.03 -0.47
CA ILE A 36 8.21 8.26 -1.73
C ILE A 36 6.98 7.34 -1.75
N VAL A 37 6.69 6.65 -0.65
CA VAL A 37 5.53 5.74 -0.59
C VAL A 37 4.22 6.49 -0.65
N LEU A 38 4.11 7.59 0.11
CA LEU A 38 2.90 8.41 0.13
C LEU A 38 2.67 9.07 -1.23
N SER A 39 3.73 9.52 -1.93
CA SER A 39 3.59 10.08 -3.27
C SER A 39 3.23 9.03 -4.32
N LEU A 40 3.79 7.82 -4.24
CA LEU A 40 3.38 6.72 -5.14
C LEU A 40 1.91 6.33 -4.92
N MET A 41 1.46 6.29 -3.66
CA MET A 41 0.05 6.07 -3.36
C MET A 41 -0.82 7.24 -3.85
N THR A 42 -0.42 8.51 -3.73
CA THR A 42 -1.22 9.61 -4.32
C THR A 42 -1.37 9.45 -5.83
N PHE A 43 -0.30 9.08 -6.55
CA PHE A 43 -0.38 8.83 -7.98
C PHE A 43 -1.28 7.63 -8.34
N ARG A 44 -1.26 6.55 -7.55
CA ARG A 44 -2.22 5.43 -7.71
C ARG A 44 -3.66 5.90 -7.62
N TYR A 45 -4.00 6.64 -6.57
CA TYR A 45 -5.37 7.07 -6.35
C TYR A 45 -5.82 8.13 -7.35
N ALA A 46 -4.91 8.99 -7.80
CA ALA A 46 -5.16 9.86 -8.95
C ALA A 46 -5.46 9.04 -10.22
N ALA A 47 -4.69 7.99 -10.50
CA ALA A 47 -4.94 7.10 -11.65
C ALA A 47 -6.29 6.39 -11.56
N LEU A 48 -6.70 5.93 -10.37
CA LEU A 48 -8.02 5.32 -10.15
C LEU A 48 -9.16 6.32 -10.38
N ILE A 49 -9.00 7.58 -9.95
CA ILE A 49 -9.98 8.64 -10.22
C ILE A 49 -10.05 8.94 -11.72
N ILE A 50 -8.93 8.93 -12.43
CA ILE A 50 -8.89 9.13 -13.89
C ILE A 50 -9.62 7.97 -14.60
N LEU A 51 -9.35 6.72 -14.22
CA LEU A 51 -10.04 5.54 -14.77
C LEU A 51 -11.56 5.60 -14.59
N PHE A 52 -12.01 6.16 -13.47
CA PHE A 52 -13.42 6.35 -13.18
C PHE A 52 -14.07 7.47 -14.01
N THR A 53 -13.33 8.52 -14.35
CA THR A 53 -13.88 9.74 -14.98
C THR A 53 -13.71 9.81 -16.49
N ILE A 54 -12.71 9.12 -17.05
CA ILE A 54 -12.41 9.20 -18.47
C ILE A 54 -13.46 8.47 -19.31
N LYS A 55 -13.76 9.01 -20.50
CA LYS A 55 -14.66 8.39 -21.48
C LYS A 55 -13.93 7.74 -22.66
N ASN A 56 -12.63 7.99 -22.80
CA ASN A 56 -11.83 7.52 -23.93
C ASN A 56 -10.69 6.63 -23.42
N GLN A 57 -10.52 5.47 -24.06
CA GLN A 57 -9.60 4.42 -23.67
C GLN A 57 -8.15 4.63 -24.16
N SER A 58 -7.91 5.50 -25.14
CA SER A 58 -6.63 5.59 -25.88
C SER A 58 -5.38 5.71 -25.01
N TYR A 59 -5.46 6.39 -23.85
CA TYR A 59 -4.31 6.65 -22.98
C TYR A 59 -4.32 5.84 -21.68
N LEU A 60 -5.31 4.98 -21.46
CA LEU A 60 -5.47 4.28 -20.19
C LEU A 60 -4.36 3.29 -19.92
N TYR A 61 -3.76 2.69 -20.95
CA TYR A 61 -2.62 1.78 -20.81
C TYR A 61 -1.40 2.40 -20.14
N LEU A 62 -1.20 3.73 -20.27
CA LEU A 62 -0.09 4.43 -19.64
C LEU A 62 -0.24 4.51 -18.11
N LEU A 63 -1.46 4.37 -17.59
CA LEU A 63 -1.73 4.41 -16.14
C LEU A 63 -1.43 3.08 -15.45
N LYS A 64 -1.20 2.00 -16.20
CA LYS A 64 -0.89 0.66 -15.69
C LYS A 64 0.09 0.62 -14.50
N PRO A 65 1.30 1.23 -14.58
CA PRO A 65 2.21 1.23 -13.42
C PRO A 65 1.56 1.86 -12.19
N LEU A 66 0.86 2.99 -12.35
CA LEU A 66 0.25 3.70 -11.23
C LEU A 66 -0.90 2.90 -10.60
N VAL A 67 -1.74 2.27 -11.43
CA VAL A 67 -2.86 1.43 -10.98
C VAL A 67 -2.36 0.31 -10.09
N TYR A 68 -1.26 -0.34 -10.45
CA TYR A 68 -0.69 -1.47 -9.70
C TYR A 68 0.42 -1.08 -8.71
N ALA A 69 0.55 0.21 -8.40
CA ALA A 69 1.57 0.68 -7.45
C ALA A 69 1.41 0.09 -6.03
N ASN A 70 0.23 -0.46 -5.67
CA ASN A 70 0.07 -1.18 -4.39
C ASN A 70 1.01 -2.37 -4.23
N LEU A 71 1.35 -3.07 -5.32
CA LEU A 71 2.28 -4.20 -5.30
C LEU A 71 3.65 -3.80 -4.76
N LEU A 72 4.03 -2.54 -4.97
CA LEU A 72 5.25 -1.95 -4.43
C LEU A 72 4.98 -1.26 -3.08
N CYS A 73 3.92 -0.46 -2.99
CA CYS A 73 3.68 0.40 -1.84
C CYS A 73 3.35 -0.41 -0.58
N ILE A 74 2.46 -1.41 -0.65
CA ILE A 74 2.06 -2.21 0.52
C ILE A 74 3.29 -2.85 1.20
N PRO A 75 4.20 -3.54 0.48
CA PRO A 75 5.42 -4.06 1.09
C PRO A 75 6.29 -2.99 1.76
N ILE A 76 6.46 -1.83 1.14
CA ILE A 76 7.27 -0.76 1.71
C ILE A 76 6.57 -0.18 2.95
N CYS A 77 5.24 -0.04 2.94
CA CYS A 77 4.46 0.36 4.11
C CYS A 77 4.72 -0.59 5.28
N GLY A 78 4.66 -1.90 5.06
CA GLY A 78 4.94 -2.88 6.11
C GLY A 78 6.36 -2.81 6.65
N ILE A 79 7.36 -2.61 5.78
CA ILE A 79 8.76 -2.42 6.21
C ILE A 79 8.90 -1.15 7.06
N LEU A 80 8.28 -0.05 6.63
CA LEU A 80 8.34 1.24 7.29
C LEU A 80 7.63 1.22 8.65
N SER A 81 6.44 0.62 8.74
CA SER A 81 5.71 0.45 9.99
C SER A 81 6.50 -0.40 10.99
N VAL A 82 7.09 -1.51 10.55
CA VAL A 82 7.96 -2.36 11.40
C VAL A 82 9.18 -1.57 11.91
N LEU A 83 9.79 -0.72 11.07
CA LEU A 83 10.89 0.14 11.46
C LEU A 83 10.50 1.13 12.55
N ILE A 84 9.39 1.85 12.34
CA ILE A 84 8.91 2.89 13.26
C ILE A 84 8.55 2.28 14.62
N PHE A 85 7.79 1.17 14.62
CA PHE A 85 7.25 0.62 15.87
C PHE A 85 8.23 -0.26 16.64
N SER A 86 9.28 -0.79 15.99
CA SER A 86 10.29 -1.56 16.70
C SER A 86 11.13 -0.72 17.66
N ARG A 87 11.23 0.61 17.47
CA ARG A 87 12.02 1.58 18.27
C ARG A 87 13.48 1.17 18.57
N ASN A 88 13.98 0.12 17.93
CA ASN A 88 15.23 -0.51 18.27
C ASN A 88 16.29 -0.16 17.23
N ASN A 89 17.33 0.54 17.67
CA ASN A 89 18.48 0.90 16.83
C ASN A 89 19.21 -0.31 16.22
N LYS A 90 18.94 -1.54 16.69
CA LYS A 90 19.49 -2.77 16.11
C LYS A 90 18.96 -3.08 14.71
N ILE A 91 17.77 -2.59 14.32
CA ILE A 91 17.29 -2.79 12.94
C ILE A 91 18.06 -1.83 12.02
N LYS A 92 19.07 -2.38 11.34
CA LYS A 92 19.91 -1.63 10.40
C LYS A 92 19.06 -1.11 9.24
N LEU A 93 18.84 0.20 9.20
CA LEU A 93 18.10 0.89 8.14
C LEU A 93 18.64 0.55 6.73
N LYS A 94 19.94 0.30 6.59
CA LYS A 94 20.57 -0.18 5.35
C LYS A 94 19.94 -1.48 4.83
N LYS A 95 19.67 -2.46 5.71
CA LYS A 95 19.05 -3.74 5.33
C LYS A 95 17.63 -3.53 4.80
N ASN A 96 16.89 -2.61 5.41
CA ASN A 96 15.51 -2.33 5.02
C ASN A 96 15.43 -1.51 3.72
N LEU A 97 16.34 -0.56 3.52
CA LEU A 97 16.50 0.12 2.23
C LEU A 97 16.81 -0.86 1.10
N PHE A 98 17.73 -1.80 1.35
CA PHE A 98 18.06 -2.85 0.37
C PHE A 98 16.85 -3.74 0.03
N ALA A 99 16.03 -4.08 1.04
CA ALA A 99 14.78 -4.80 0.81
C ALA A 99 13.80 -3.97 -0.04
N CYS A 100 13.62 -2.68 0.25
CA CYS A 100 12.78 -1.79 -0.55
C CYS A 100 13.27 -1.67 -2.01
N SER A 101 14.58 -1.57 -2.25
CA SER A 101 15.11 -1.52 -3.62
C SER A 101 14.87 -2.83 -4.38
N MET A 102 15.02 -3.99 -3.73
CA MET A 102 14.71 -5.28 -4.34
C MET A 102 13.23 -5.38 -4.74
N ILE A 103 12.33 -4.93 -3.87
CA ILE A 103 10.88 -4.88 -4.15
C ILE A 103 10.59 -3.96 -5.33
N GLY A 104 11.25 -2.80 -5.39
CA GLY A 104 11.14 -1.86 -6.51
C GLY A 104 11.55 -2.50 -7.84
N ILE A 105 12.70 -3.16 -7.89
CA ILE A 105 13.18 -3.86 -9.10
C ILE A 105 12.21 -4.96 -9.51
N ALA A 106 11.76 -5.79 -8.56
CA ALA A 106 10.80 -6.87 -8.83
C ALA A 106 9.49 -6.32 -9.42
N TYR A 107 8.98 -5.21 -8.86
CA TYR A 107 7.80 -4.53 -9.37
C TYR A 107 7.98 -4.05 -10.82
N PHE A 108 9.10 -3.37 -11.15
CA PHE A 108 9.35 -2.92 -12.52
C PHE A 108 9.42 -4.09 -13.51
N ILE A 109 10.02 -5.22 -13.12
CA ILE A 109 10.07 -6.43 -13.96
C ILE A 109 8.66 -6.95 -14.24
N VAL A 110 7.80 -7.05 -13.22
CA VAL A 110 6.42 -7.54 -13.36
C VAL A 110 5.58 -6.62 -14.24
N ILE A 111 5.67 -5.31 -14.03
CA ILE A 111 4.91 -4.33 -14.83
C ILE A 111 5.41 -4.29 -16.28
N TYR A 112 6.71 -4.44 -16.53
CA TYR A 112 7.22 -4.44 -17.89
C TYR A 112 6.86 -5.71 -18.67
N LYS A 113 6.85 -6.88 -18.00
CA LYS A 113 6.60 -8.18 -18.65
C LYS A 113 5.12 -8.54 -18.80
N SER A 114 4.25 -8.05 -17.93
CA SER A 114 2.81 -8.32 -18.03
C SER A 114 2.20 -7.50 -19.16
N SER A 115 1.18 -7.99 -19.86
CA SER A 115 0.24 -7.10 -20.54
C SER A 115 -0.93 -6.78 -19.61
N ALA A 116 -1.69 -5.74 -19.96
CA ALA A 116 -2.90 -5.35 -19.27
C ALA A 116 -4.07 -5.40 -20.24
N ASN A 117 -5.21 -5.92 -19.80
CA ASN A 117 -6.48 -5.79 -20.49
C ASN A 117 -7.29 -4.68 -19.82
N ILE A 118 -8.12 -3.99 -20.60
CA ILE A 118 -8.95 -2.90 -20.10
C ILE A 118 -10.39 -3.25 -20.42
N ASP A 119 -11.18 -3.34 -19.36
CA ASP A 119 -12.61 -3.65 -19.43
C ASP A 119 -13.42 -2.48 -18.88
N ILE A 120 -14.69 -2.39 -19.27
CA ILE A 120 -15.61 -1.37 -18.81
C ILE A 120 -16.56 -2.01 -17.82
N SER A 121 -16.61 -1.45 -16.61
CA SER A 121 -17.57 -1.83 -15.58
C SER A 121 -18.58 -0.71 -15.35
N ASN A 122 -19.86 -1.05 -15.27
CA ASN A 122 -20.92 -0.07 -14.97
C ASN A 122 -20.79 0.54 -13.56
N ASN A 123 -20.06 -0.12 -12.66
CA ASN A 123 -19.96 0.28 -11.26
C ASN A 123 -18.70 1.11 -10.93
N TYR A 124 -17.61 0.95 -11.69
CA TYR A 124 -16.29 1.51 -11.37
C TYR A 124 -15.61 2.20 -12.56
N GLY A 125 -16.29 2.35 -13.70
CA GLY A 125 -15.70 2.88 -14.92
C GLY A 125 -14.75 1.87 -15.55
N TYR A 126 -13.65 2.35 -16.11
CA TYR A 126 -12.63 1.48 -16.70
C TYR A 126 -11.88 0.71 -15.62
N THR A 127 -11.82 -0.61 -15.73
CA THR A 127 -11.00 -1.50 -14.92
C THR A 127 -9.84 -2.01 -15.76
N MET A 128 -8.70 -2.20 -15.12
CA MET A 128 -7.52 -2.77 -15.76
C MET A 128 -7.20 -4.09 -15.06
N GLU A 129 -6.95 -5.13 -15.83
CA GLU A 129 -6.60 -6.47 -15.35
C GLU A 129 -5.23 -6.87 -15.90
N LEU A 130 -4.33 -7.38 -15.04
CA LEU A 130 -3.03 -7.88 -15.48
C LEU A 130 -3.14 -9.35 -15.85
N GLN A 131 -2.47 -9.77 -16.91
CA GLN A 131 -2.35 -11.21 -17.21
C GLN A 131 -1.72 -12.02 -16.06
N LEU A 132 -0.80 -11.40 -15.31
CA LEU A 132 -0.12 -12.03 -14.18
C LEU A 132 -0.75 -11.66 -12.82
N GLU A 133 -1.98 -11.17 -12.81
CA GLU A 133 -2.66 -10.64 -11.61
C GLU A 133 -2.76 -11.68 -10.48
N PHE A 134 -3.09 -12.92 -10.82
CA PHE A 134 -3.18 -14.02 -9.83
C PHE A 134 -1.86 -14.23 -9.08
N TYR A 135 -0.72 -14.23 -9.79
CA TYR A 135 0.60 -14.36 -9.17
C TYR A 135 0.93 -13.16 -8.29
N CYS A 136 0.52 -11.96 -8.70
CA CYS A 136 0.69 -10.74 -7.92
C CYS A 136 -0.09 -10.82 -6.58
N TYR A 137 -1.30 -11.38 -6.60
CA TYR A 137 -2.09 -11.61 -5.39
C TYR A 137 -1.46 -12.64 -4.45
N ILE A 138 -0.91 -13.75 -4.98
CA ILE A 138 -0.17 -14.72 -4.16
C ILE A 138 1.02 -14.04 -3.47
N VAL A 139 1.78 -13.20 -4.18
CA VAL A 139 2.90 -12.47 -3.61
C VAL A 139 2.44 -11.53 -2.49
N LEU A 140 1.33 -10.81 -2.69
CA LEU A 140 0.74 -9.97 -1.64
C LEU A 140 0.30 -10.78 -0.42
N LEU A 141 -0.26 -11.98 -0.58
CA LEU A 141 -0.62 -12.87 0.53
C LEU A 141 0.61 -13.31 1.32
N ILE A 142 1.66 -13.75 0.63
CA ILE A 142 2.92 -14.17 1.27
C ILE A 142 3.54 -13.00 2.04
N ILE A 143 3.63 -11.82 1.44
CA ILE A 143 4.22 -10.65 2.08
C ILE A 143 3.41 -10.23 3.32
N ASN A 144 2.08 -10.17 3.23
CA ASN A 144 1.25 -9.77 4.36
C ASN A 144 1.24 -10.80 5.49
N SER A 145 1.32 -12.10 5.20
CA SER A 145 1.50 -13.11 6.25
C SER A 145 2.82 -12.95 7.01
N ILE A 146 3.92 -12.60 6.31
CA ILE A 146 5.20 -12.26 6.95
C ILE A 146 5.05 -11.04 7.86
N PHE A 147 4.31 -10.00 7.44
CA PHE A 147 4.06 -8.83 8.28
C PHE A 147 3.19 -9.13 9.49
N PHE A 148 2.18 -9.99 9.34
CA PHE A 148 1.35 -10.43 10.46
C PHE A 148 2.21 -11.11 11.54
N ILE A 149 3.08 -12.04 11.15
CA ILE A 149 4.03 -12.70 12.06
C ILE A 149 5.00 -11.68 12.69
N LYS A 150 5.49 -10.70 11.92
CA LYS A 150 6.33 -9.61 12.46
C LYS A 150 5.57 -8.74 13.47
N GLY A 151 4.28 -8.49 13.24
CA GLY A 151 3.40 -7.79 14.17
C GLY A 151 3.32 -8.51 15.52
N ILE A 152 3.06 -9.82 15.52
CA ILE A 152 3.06 -10.65 16.74
C ILE A 152 4.42 -10.59 17.46
N LYS A 153 5.51 -10.75 16.72
CA LYS A 153 6.88 -10.68 17.28
C LYS A 153 7.19 -9.31 17.89
N LEU A 154 6.65 -8.23 17.33
CA LEU A 154 6.79 -6.88 17.88
C LEU A 154 5.93 -6.67 19.12
N TYR A 155 4.70 -7.21 19.13
CA TYR A 155 3.78 -7.09 20.26
C TYR A 155 4.37 -7.68 21.56
N ASN A 156 5.10 -8.79 21.44
CA ASN A 156 5.74 -9.46 22.56
C ASN A 156 7.02 -8.77 23.07
N LYS A 157 7.51 -7.71 22.42
CA LYS A 157 8.72 -7.00 22.85
C LYS A 157 8.39 -5.87 23.83
N ILE A 158 9.12 -5.84 24.95
CA ILE A 158 8.93 -4.89 26.05
C ILE A 158 9.04 -3.42 25.59
N TYR A 159 10.03 -3.10 24.74
CA TYR A 159 10.32 -1.72 24.32
C TYR A 159 9.65 -1.29 23.01
N ALA A 160 8.83 -2.16 22.40
CA ALA A 160 8.14 -1.86 21.15
C ALA A 160 6.80 -1.16 21.39
N ASN A 161 6.31 -0.43 20.39
CA ASN A 161 4.99 0.18 20.46
C ASN A 161 3.90 -0.90 20.27
N LYS A 162 3.24 -1.32 21.36
CA LYS A 162 2.20 -2.36 21.35
C LYS A 162 1.02 -2.01 20.43
N LEU A 163 0.55 -0.76 20.47
CA LEU A 163 -0.53 -0.28 19.60
C LEU A 163 -0.08 -0.29 18.12
N GLY A 164 1.15 0.12 17.84
CA GLY A 164 1.72 0.04 16.49
C GLY A 164 1.86 -1.40 15.98
N ALA A 165 2.24 -2.33 16.84
CA ALA A 165 2.32 -3.75 16.51
C ALA A 165 0.93 -4.35 16.21
N LEU A 166 -0.08 -3.99 17.01
CA LEU A 166 -1.47 -4.38 16.78
C LEU A 166 -2.01 -3.80 15.46
N LEU A 167 -1.68 -2.55 15.15
CA LEU A 167 -2.03 -1.93 13.87
C LEU A 167 -1.42 -2.68 12.67
N ILE A 168 -0.15 -3.11 12.75
CA ILE A 168 0.45 -3.97 11.71
C ILE A 168 -0.36 -5.27 11.54
N MET A 169 -0.76 -5.91 12.64
CA MET A 169 -1.56 -7.14 12.60
C MET A 169 -2.92 -6.90 11.94
N ILE A 170 -3.61 -5.81 12.29
CA ILE A 170 -4.90 -5.44 11.68
C ILE A 170 -4.75 -5.11 10.20
N ALA A 171 -3.76 -4.30 9.82
CA ALA A 171 -3.57 -3.95 8.41
C ALA A 171 -3.24 -5.18 7.57
N SER A 172 -2.34 -6.04 8.05
CA SER A 172 -2.02 -7.29 7.37
C SER A 172 -3.24 -8.23 7.29
N SER A 173 -4.06 -8.38 8.34
CA SER A 173 -5.26 -9.21 8.27
C SER A 173 -6.33 -8.66 7.30
N ILE A 174 -6.58 -7.34 7.33
CA ILE A 174 -7.50 -6.69 6.38
C ILE A 174 -7.02 -6.92 4.94
N THR A 175 -5.71 -6.79 4.68
CA THR A 175 -5.18 -7.01 3.34
C THR A 175 -5.29 -8.46 2.88
N LEU A 176 -5.01 -9.43 3.76
CA LEU A 176 -5.20 -10.85 3.47
C LEU A 176 -6.65 -11.15 3.08
N LEU A 177 -7.60 -10.69 3.91
CA LEU A 177 -9.03 -10.83 3.63
C LEU A 177 -9.41 -10.15 2.32
N SER A 178 -8.91 -8.93 2.09
CA SER A 178 -9.22 -8.18 0.88
C SER A 178 -8.76 -8.90 -0.38
N VAL A 179 -7.54 -9.47 -0.36
CA VAL A 179 -6.98 -10.19 -1.50
C VAL A 179 -7.74 -11.49 -1.76
N VAL A 180 -8.08 -12.25 -0.71
CA VAL A 180 -8.90 -13.48 -0.84
C VAL A 180 -10.27 -13.16 -1.42
N ILE A 181 -10.94 -12.12 -0.91
CA ILE A 181 -12.26 -11.73 -1.42
C ILE A 181 -12.17 -11.30 -2.88
N THR A 182 -11.16 -10.50 -3.26
CA THR A 182 -11.00 -10.10 -4.67
C THR A 182 -10.70 -11.26 -5.61
N THR A 183 -10.01 -12.32 -5.13
CA THR A 183 -9.80 -13.52 -5.95
C THR A 183 -11.06 -14.35 -6.16
N ILE A 184 -12.03 -14.28 -5.24
CA ILE A 184 -13.31 -15.01 -5.32
C ILE A 184 -14.35 -14.19 -6.10
N ASN A 185 -14.37 -12.87 -5.91
CA ASN A 185 -15.32 -11.96 -6.53
C ASN A 185 -14.59 -10.74 -7.10
N SER A 186 -14.40 -10.74 -8.41
CA SER A 186 -13.70 -9.69 -9.16
C SER A 186 -14.45 -8.35 -9.15
N ASN A 187 -15.74 -8.35 -8.81
CA ASN A 187 -16.59 -7.17 -8.92
C ASN A 187 -16.47 -6.18 -7.75
N PHE A 188 -15.67 -6.44 -6.71
CA PHE A 188 -15.51 -5.48 -5.61
C PHE A 188 -14.04 -5.13 -5.38
N PRO A 189 -13.63 -3.85 -5.41
CA PRO A 189 -12.25 -3.43 -5.20
C PRO A 189 -11.89 -3.45 -3.71
N MET A 190 -12.03 -4.61 -3.06
CA MET A 190 -11.74 -4.81 -1.63
C MET A 190 -10.29 -4.48 -1.30
N ILE A 191 -9.38 -4.60 -2.27
CA ILE A 191 -7.94 -4.27 -2.14
C ILE A 191 -7.74 -2.84 -1.61
N LEU A 192 -8.65 -1.90 -1.92
CA LEU A 192 -8.59 -0.52 -1.41
C LEU A 192 -8.68 -0.45 0.11
N LEU A 193 -9.43 -1.35 0.76
CA LEU A 193 -9.49 -1.41 2.22
C LEU A 193 -8.12 -1.77 2.81
N GLY A 194 -7.39 -2.65 2.14
CA GLY A 194 -6.04 -3.01 2.56
C GLY A 194 -5.05 -1.86 2.42
N ASP A 195 -5.13 -1.10 1.33
CA ASP A 195 -4.33 0.11 1.12
C ASP A 195 -4.60 1.16 2.22
N ILE A 196 -5.89 1.43 2.49
CA ILE A 196 -6.34 2.36 3.54
C ILE A 196 -5.80 1.92 4.90
N ALA A 197 -5.90 0.63 5.23
CA ALA A 197 -5.41 0.11 6.49
C ALA A 197 -3.90 0.34 6.63
N TRP A 198 -3.10 0.03 5.60
CA TRP A 198 -1.65 0.26 5.64
C TRP A 198 -1.29 1.74 5.77
N ILE A 199 -1.98 2.63 5.09
CA ILE A 199 -1.68 4.06 5.14
C ILE A 199 -2.06 4.64 6.51
N ALA A 200 -3.22 4.25 7.06
CA ALA A 200 -3.59 4.60 8.43
C ALA A 200 -2.54 4.13 9.45
N THR A 201 -1.93 2.95 9.25
CA THR A 201 -0.83 2.50 10.15
C THR A 201 0.42 3.36 10.04
N ILE A 202 0.79 3.80 8.84
CA ILE A 202 1.93 4.70 8.64
C ILE A 202 1.64 6.05 9.27
N ASP A 203 0.47 6.62 9.02
CA ASP A 203 0.07 7.92 9.53
C ASP A 203 0.14 7.94 11.06
N TYR A 204 -0.39 6.91 11.71
CA TYR A 204 -0.24 6.74 13.16
C TYR A 204 1.23 6.69 13.60
N GLY A 205 2.07 5.98 12.85
CA GLY A 205 3.51 5.92 13.10
C GLY A 205 4.22 7.27 12.94
N LEU A 206 3.85 8.04 11.92
CA LEU A 206 4.41 9.35 11.63
C LEU A 206 4.00 10.39 12.67
N ILE A 207 2.74 10.38 13.10
CA ILE A 207 2.23 11.27 14.15
C ILE A 207 2.95 11.04 15.48
N LYS A 208 3.39 9.81 15.77
CA LYS A 208 4.17 9.54 17.00
C LYS A 208 5.56 10.21 17.03
N PHE A 209 6.03 10.80 15.93
CA PHE A 209 7.21 11.66 15.95
C PHE A 209 6.90 13.11 16.31
N LYS A 210 5.62 13.52 16.29
CA LYS A 210 5.18 14.82 16.80
C LYS A 210 5.45 14.81 18.31
N ARG A 211 6.41 15.63 18.74
CA ARG A 211 6.65 15.93 20.16
C ARG A 211 5.51 16.78 20.69
#